data_AF-A0A971V4D9-F1
#
_entry.id   AF-A0A971V4D9-F1
#
_cell.length_a   1.000
_cell.length_b   1.000
_cell.length_c   1.000
_cell.angle_alpha   90.00
_cell.angle_beta   90.00
_cell.angle_gamma   90.00
#
_symmetry.space_group_name_H-M   'P 1'
#
loop_
_entity.id
_entity.type
_entity.pdbx_description
1 polymer ?
#
loop_
_entity_poly.entity_id
_entity_poly.type
_entity_poly.pdbx_seq_one_letter_code
_entity_poly.pdbx_strand_id
1 'polypeptide(L)'
;MFILLYAYYFLSPLFSTTLLSNPTQSYSISPTLPTVRTEIRYDHQTNLYIIEQMIGDLVIDTPLVMTLKEYMEYRLKQMQNNHFREFNTSDKKKPSLIRPTPLSRQLTRNNQGATIFGSGGLRLTTQGSLEISAGLKRDVTNNPILPQRARVRNRFDFDQQIQLSMNAKVGDKIDFNINYDSDATFDMDARQIKLAYQGDEDEIIRRIEAGNVRMTTTNSLINGGTALFGIKTDLQFGKLHINTLFSQQQSETQTVNSRGGVQTTPFEFNADQYEENRHFFLGYYFRDSYDQALSKLPYIQSPIAITRMEVWVTNKQGNYNQVRNLVAFADLGEHNTIHNSFWTPQGSETYPHNRVNTLYEQLVTTYADARDITATDHVLPNNIMRGMDYEKLENARLLNPSEYTYQPQLGYISLQMPLQADEVLAVAFEYTRNGQIYQVGEFSDDVGRGSTKSGTEGGETGGNGEGTGENKIGGN
;
A
#
# COMPACT_ATOMS: atom_id res chain seq x y z
N MET A 1 26.81 34.20 22.44
CA MET A 1 27.35 34.78 21.19
C MET A 1 28.82 35.24 21.37
N PHE A 2 29.69 34.41 21.96
CA PHE A 2 31.15 34.68 22.07
C PHE A 2 32.01 33.40 21.97
N ILE A 3 31.38 32.24 21.74
CA ILE A 3 32.05 30.93 21.63
C ILE A 3 32.07 30.42 20.17
N LEU A 4 31.25 31.02 19.29
CA LEU A 4 31.19 30.68 17.86
C LEU A 4 32.33 31.31 17.02
N LEU A 5 33.11 32.25 17.58
CA LEU A 5 34.20 32.91 16.83
C LEU A 5 35.55 32.15 16.89
N TYR A 6 35.72 31.21 17.82
CA TYR A 6 37.01 30.50 18.02
C TYR A 6 37.13 29.18 17.24
N ALA A 7 36.03 28.68 16.66
CA ALA A 7 36.01 27.43 15.93
C ALA A 7 36.36 27.57 14.42
N TYR A 8 36.40 28.80 13.90
CA TYR A 8 36.64 29.06 12.47
C TYR A 8 38.14 29.03 12.08
N TYR A 9 39.06 29.14 13.04
CA TYR A 9 40.50 29.28 12.77
C TYR A 9 41.31 27.96 12.78
N PHE A 10 40.68 26.81 12.99
CA PHE A 10 41.40 25.53 13.14
C PHE A 10 41.06 24.43 12.11
N LEU A 11 40.30 24.73 11.05
CA LEU A 11 40.07 23.80 9.93
C LEU A 11 40.47 24.40 8.58
N SER A 12 41.70 24.07 8.16
CA SER A 12 42.33 24.06 6.81
C SER A 12 43.72 24.73 6.87
N PRO A 13 44.78 24.10 6.33
CA PRO A 13 44.85 23.63 4.94
C PRO A 13 45.37 22.18 4.77
N LEU A 14 44.67 21.38 3.97
CA LEU A 14 45.21 20.18 3.33
C LEU A 14 45.01 20.31 1.83
N PHE A 15 45.84 21.15 1.21
CA PHE A 15 46.13 21.09 -0.22
C PHE A 15 47.64 21.28 -0.38
N SER A 16 48.38 20.19 -0.31
CA SER A 16 49.78 20.15 -0.76
C SER A 16 49.82 19.55 -2.15
N THR A 17 50.04 20.44 -3.12
CA THR A 17 51.01 20.32 -4.22
C THR A 17 51.44 18.90 -4.60
N THR A 18 50.91 18.42 -5.72
CA THR A 18 51.47 17.28 -6.45
C THR A 18 52.85 17.64 -7.00
N LEU A 19 53.84 16.86 -6.62
CA LEU A 19 55.21 16.89 -7.14
C LEU A 19 55.19 16.59 -8.65
N LEU A 20 55.83 17.46 -9.43
CA LEU A 20 56.24 17.16 -10.80
C LEU A 20 57.36 16.11 -10.75
N SER A 21 57.11 14.92 -11.27
CA SER A 21 58.15 14.01 -11.71
C SER A 21 58.35 14.19 -13.23
N ASN A 22 59.52 14.70 -13.61
CA ASN A 22 60.02 14.66 -14.98
C ASN A 22 60.29 13.20 -15.38
N PRO A 23 59.71 12.67 -16.46
CA PRO A 23 60.25 11.46 -17.07
C PRO A 23 61.51 11.82 -17.87
N THR A 24 62.62 11.21 -17.48
CA THR A 24 63.85 11.07 -18.25
C THR A 24 63.55 10.59 -19.67
N GLN A 25 63.97 11.35 -20.69
CA GLN A 25 63.98 10.89 -22.08
C GLN A 25 65.01 9.78 -22.25
N SER A 26 64.54 8.54 -22.37
CA SER A 26 65.31 7.45 -22.97
C SER A 26 65.09 7.48 -24.48
N TYR A 27 66.14 7.72 -25.26
CA TYR A 27 66.14 7.48 -26.70
C TYR A 27 66.11 5.96 -26.93
N SER A 28 64.93 5.42 -27.24
CA SER A 28 64.78 4.08 -27.81
C SER A 28 64.31 4.22 -29.24
N ILE A 29 65.24 4.02 -30.18
CA ILE A 29 64.90 3.78 -31.58
C ILE A 29 64.34 2.36 -31.65
N SER A 30 63.04 2.24 -31.86
CA SER A 30 62.40 1.03 -32.34
C SER A 30 61.36 1.44 -33.37
N PRO A 31 61.34 0.80 -34.55
CA PRO A 31 60.49 1.22 -35.66
C PRO A 31 59.03 0.97 -35.29
N THR A 32 58.32 2.00 -34.85
CA THR A 32 56.87 1.92 -34.67
C THR A 32 56.25 1.68 -36.03
N LEU A 33 55.58 0.54 -36.19
CA LEU A 33 54.66 0.31 -37.31
C LEU A 33 53.78 1.56 -37.47
N PRO A 34 53.70 2.16 -38.67
CA PRO A 34 53.02 3.43 -38.81
C PRO A 34 51.54 3.28 -38.45
N THR A 35 51.13 3.97 -37.38
CA THR A 35 49.75 3.97 -36.87
C THR A 35 48.89 4.79 -37.80
N VAL A 36 47.72 4.24 -38.20
CA VAL A 36 46.73 4.98 -39.00
C VAL A 36 46.31 6.24 -38.24
N ARG A 37 46.48 7.39 -38.86
CA ARG A 37 46.03 8.69 -38.35
C ARG A 37 44.95 9.24 -39.27
N THR A 38 43.91 9.83 -38.70
CA THR A 38 42.89 10.55 -39.45
C THR A 38 43.21 12.02 -39.45
N GLU A 39 43.49 12.60 -40.61
CA GLU A 39 43.70 14.03 -40.79
C GLU A 39 42.45 14.67 -41.41
N ILE A 40 42.12 15.87 -40.97
CA ILE A 40 40.93 16.59 -41.41
C ILE A 40 41.39 17.92 -42.00
N ARG A 41 41.20 18.10 -43.30
CA ARG A 41 41.53 19.32 -44.02
C ARG A 41 40.26 20.02 -44.50
N TYR A 42 40.20 21.33 -44.31
CA TYR A 42 39.13 22.16 -44.87
C TYR A 42 39.60 22.79 -46.18
N ASP A 43 38.86 22.56 -47.25
CA ASP A 43 39.09 23.19 -48.55
C ASP A 43 38.19 24.42 -48.70
N HIS A 44 38.82 25.60 -48.71
CA HIS A 44 38.18 26.91 -48.78
C HIS A 44 37.62 27.23 -50.17
N GLN A 45 38.07 26.57 -51.24
CA GLN A 45 37.55 26.79 -52.59
C GLN A 45 36.25 26.03 -52.82
N THR A 46 36.16 24.80 -52.31
CA THR A 46 34.99 23.94 -52.48
C THR A 46 34.03 23.97 -51.29
N ASN A 47 34.41 24.58 -50.16
CA ASN A 47 33.68 24.57 -48.89
C ASN A 47 33.40 23.16 -48.32
N LEU A 48 34.29 22.22 -48.61
CA LEU A 48 34.17 20.83 -48.18
C LEU A 48 35.25 20.48 -47.14
N TYR A 49 34.89 19.58 -46.22
CA TYR A 49 35.80 18.95 -45.28
C TYR A 49 36.25 17.61 -45.85
N ILE A 50 37.55 17.44 -46.01
CA ILE A 50 38.18 16.23 -46.53
C ILE A 50 38.82 15.49 -45.35
N ILE A 51 38.38 14.27 -45.11
CA ILE A 51 38.88 13.39 -44.05
C ILE A 51 39.73 12.31 -44.71
N GLU A 52 41.02 12.30 -44.40
CA GLU A 52 42.02 11.40 -44.99
C GLU A 52 42.53 10.43 -43.90
N GLN A 53 42.64 9.14 -44.22
CA GLN A 53 43.36 8.19 -43.37
C GLN A 53 44.77 8.01 -43.90
N MET A 54 45.77 8.28 -43.07
CA MET A 54 47.17 8.30 -43.44
C MET A 54 47.98 7.33 -42.58
N ILE A 55 48.93 6.63 -43.21
CA ILE A 55 49.96 5.81 -42.57
C ILE A 55 51.31 6.45 -42.91
N GLY A 56 51.91 7.16 -41.95
CA GLY A 56 53.02 8.08 -42.26
C GLY A 56 52.52 9.18 -43.20
N ASP A 57 53.18 9.36 -44.34
CA ASP A 57 52.79 10.34 -45.37
C ASP A 57 51.92 9.73 -46.49
N LEU A 58 51.61 8.43 -46.41
CA LEU A 58 50.81 7.73 -47.42
C LEU A 58 49.33 7.77 -47.05
N VAL A 59 48.49 8.34 -47.92
CA VAL A 59 47.03 8.22 -47.83
C VAL A 59 46.65 6.78 -48.20
N ILE A 60 46.01 6.07 -47.27
CA ILE A 60 45.73 4.63 -47.40
C ILE A 60 44.31 4.31 -47.86
N ASP A 61 43.40 5.28 -47.81
CA ASP A 61 41.98 5.10 -48.11
C ASP A 61 41.43 6.28 -48.91
N THR A 62 40.29 6.07 -49.55
CA THR A 62 39.61 7.11 -50.33
C THR A 62 39.16 8.24 -49.40
N PRO A 63 39.55 9.51 -49.65
CA PRO A 63 39.18 10.62 -48.79
C PRO A 63 37.66 10.76 -48.69
N LEU A 64 37.16 10.87 -47.46
CA LEU A 64 35.75 11.15 -47.19
C LEU A 64 35.55 12.65 -47.28
N VAL A 65 34.78 13.09 -48.29
CA VAL A 65 34.48 14.50 -48.51
C VAL A 65 33.06 14.78 -48.01
N MET A 66 32.91 15.77 -47.14
CA MET A 66 31.65 16.13 -46.49
C MET A 66 31.39 17.62 -46.59
N THR A 67 30.13 18.00 -46.68
CA THR A 67 29.72 19.40 -46.44
C THR A 67 29.88 19.77 -44.97
N LEU A 68 29.89 21.07 -44.64
CA LEU A 68 29.95 21.54 -43.24
C LEU A 68 28.86 20.90 -42.36
N LYS A 69 27.64 20.76 -42.89
CA LYS A 69 26.51 20.18 -42.15
C LYS A 69 26.76 18.71 -41.82
N GLU A 70 27.17 17.93 -42.81
CA GLU A 70 27.48 16.50 -42.65
C GLU A 70 28.67 16.28 -41.71
N TYR A 71 29.68 17.15 -41.79
CA TYR A 71 30.83 17.13 -40.87
C TYR A 71 30.41 17.37 -39.42
N MET A 72 29.52 18.33 -39.16
CA MET A 72 29.00 18.61 -37.83
C MET A 72 28.20 17.43 -37.26
N GLU A 73 27.34 16.80 -38.08
CA GLU A 73 26.59 15.60 -37.69
C GLU A 73 27.53 14.42 -37.40
N TYR A 74 28.55 14.22 -38.25
CA TYR A 74 29.58 13.21 -38.03
C TYR A 74 30.33 13.44 -36.70
N ARG A 75 30.76 14.67 -36.42
CA ARG A 75 31.44 15.04 -35.17
C ARG A 75 30.56 14.83 -33.95
N LEU A 76 29.29 15.20 -34.02
CA LEU A 76 28.33 14.98 -32.94
C LEU A 76 28.19 13.48 -32.62
N LYS A 77 28.07 12.65 -33.66
CA LYS A 77 27.97 11.19 -33.52
C LYS A 77 29.23 10.59 -32.90
N GLN A 78 30.41 11.05 -33.32
CA GLN A 78 31.67 10.61 -32.71
C GLN A 78 31.80 11.04 -31.25
N MET A 79 31.40 12.26 -30.91
CA MET A 79 31.39 12.74 -29.53
C MET A 79 30.46 11.92 -28.64
N GLN A 80 29.24 11.60 -29.12
CA GLN A 80 28.31 10.74 -28.39
C GLN A 80 28.88 9.34 -28.18
N ASN A 81 29.40 8.72 -29.25
CA ASN A 81 29.98 7.38 -29.16
C ASN A 81 31.19 7.34 -28.21
N ASN A 82 32.07 8.35 -28.26
CA ASN A 82 33.20 8.46 -27.35
C ASN A 82 32.75 8.70 -25.91
N HIS A 83 31.75 9.56 -25.68
CA HIS A 83 31.16 9.78 -24.36
C HIS A 83 30.57 8.48 -23.77
N PHE A 84 29.82 7.71 -24.55
CA PHE A 84 29.28 6.42 -24.08
C PHE A 84 30.35 5.36 -23.91
N ARG A 85 31.41 5.35 -24.74
CA ARG A 85 32.56 4.46 -24.53
C ARG A 85 33.33 4.84 -23.28
N GLU A 86 33.61 6.12 -23.03
CA GLU A 86 34.23 6.60 -21.79
C GLU A 86 33.35 6.24 -20.60
N PHE A 87 32.05 6.47 -20.68
CA PHE A 87 31.10 6.10 -19.62
C PHE A 87 31.09 4.59 -19.35
N ASN A 88 31.12 3.75 -20.39
CA ASN A 88 31.12 2.28 -20.25
C ASN A 88 32.49 1.70 -19.86
N THR A 89 33.59 2.34 -20.28
CA THR A 89 34.97 1.96 -19.90
C THR A 89 35.38 2.53 -18.55
N SER A 90 34.60 3.45 -17.99
CA SER A 90 34.65 3.90 -16.59
C SER A 90 34.19 2.80 -15.63
N ASP A 91 34.74 1.60 -15.78
CA ASP A 91 34.44 0.42 -14.97
C ASP A 91 35.25 0.44 -13.65
N LYS A 92 35.23 1.59 -12.96
CA LYS A 92 35.64 1.75 -11.56
C LYS A 92 34.66 2.63 -10.80
N LYS A 93 33.42 2.18 -10.80
CA LYS A 93 32.61 1.91 -9.60
C LYS A 93 31.24 1.47 -10.13
N LYS A 94 30.97 0.15 -10.09
CA LYS A 94 29.63 -0.31 -9.72
C LYS A 94 29.17 0.63 -8.61
N PRO A 95 27.96 1.21 -8.60
CA PRO A 95 27.51 1.94 -7.42
C PRO A 95 27.73 0.96 -6.28
N SER A 96 28.75 1.22 -5.48
CA SER A 96 28.94 0.47 -4.25
C SER A 96 27.59 0.61 -3.58
N LEU A 97 26.97 -0.50 -3.19
CA LEU A 97 25.96 -0.49 -2.12
C LEU A 97 26.41 0.63 -1.19
N ILE A 98 25.62 1.70 -1.06
CA ILE A 98 26.04 2.87 -0.32
C ILE A 98 26.34 2.32 1.06
N ARG A 99 27.64 2.17 1.36
CA ARG A 99 28.06 1.62 2.63
C ARG A 99 28.05 2.84 3.53
N PRO A 100 27.25 2.83 4.61
CA PRO A 100 27.20 3.94 5.53
C PRO A 100 28.63 4.35 5.91
N THR A 101 28.94 5.64 5.80
CA THR A 101 30.29 6.13 6.10
C THR A 101 30.49 5.98 7.60
N PRO A 102 31.38 5.10 8.09
CA PRO A 102 31.53 4.91 9.52
C PRO A 102 32.18 6.16 10.12
N LEU A 103 31.54 6.71 11.15
CA LEU A 103 32.08 7.79 11.96
C LEU A 103 32.70 7.17 13.20
N SER A 104 34.02 6.92 13.20
CA SER A 104 34.75 6.55 14.41
C SER A 104 35.90 7.52 14.65
N ARG A 105 35.75 8.36 15.68
CA ARG A 105 36.80 9.29 16.10
C ARG A 105 36.88 9.33 17.61
N GLN A 106 38.11 9.23 18.12
CA GLN A 106 38.41 9.48 19.51
C GLN A 106 39.43 10.62 19.58
N LEU A 107 39.06 11.71 20.24
CA LEU A 107 39.92 12.86 20.47
C LEU A 107 40.14 13.01 21.98
N THR A 108 41.40 13.07 22.39
CA THR A 108 41.78 13.29 23.79
C THR A 108 42.72 14.47 23.84
N ARG A 109 42.39 15.49 24.65
CA ARG A 109 43.27 16.65 24.89
C ARG A 109 43.53 16.77 26.39
N ASN A 110 44.75 16.47 26.80
CA ASN A 110 45.19 16.56 28.18
C ASN A 110 45.60 18.00 28.50
N ASN A 111 44.95 18.61 29.48
CA ASN A 111 45.43 19.83 30.11
C ASN A 111 46.12 19.43 31.42
N GLN A 112 47.41 19.78 31.55
CA GLN A 112 48.18 19.53 32.77
C GLN A 112 47.83 20.61 33.81
N GLY A 113 46.73 20.41 34.54
CA GLY A 113 46.25 21.30 35.61
C GLY A 113 44.81 20.97 36.01
N ALA A 114 44.49 21.04 37.30
CA ALA A 114 43.12 20.87 37.79
C ALA A 114 42.26 22.03 37.27
N THR A 115 41.35 21.74 36.34
CA THR A 115 40.36 22.71 35.88
C THR A 115 39.20 22.76 36.86
N ILE A 116 38.33 23.76 36.73
CA ILE A 116 37.05 23.83 37.48
C ILE A 116 36.12 22.63 37.23
N PHE A 117 36.43 21.78 36.24
CA PHE A 117 35.70 20.56 35.88
C PHE A 117 36.48 19.28 36.26
N GLY A 118 37.48 19.43 37.13
CA GLY A 118 38.35 18.38 37.64
C GLY A 118 39.42 17.91 36.67
N SER A 119 39.91 16.70 36.87
CA SER A 119 41.12 16.18 36.20
C SER A 119 40.77 15.33 34.97
N GLY A 120 41.62 15.32 33.93
CA GLY A 120 41.46 14.41 32.78
C GLY A 120 41.18 15.06 31.40
N GLY A 121 40.98 16.38 31.33
CA GLY A 121 40.88 17.10 30.05
C GLY A 121 39.65 16.74 29.22
N LEU A 122 39.68 17.01 27.90
CA LEU A 122 38.56 16.72 26.99
C LEU A 122 38.75 15.34 26.36
N ARG A 123 37.76 14.45 26.51
CA ARG A 123 37.66 13.17 25.81
C ARG A 123 36.37 13.12 25.00
N LEU A 124 36.49 13.08 23.67
CA LEU A 124 35.37 12.95 22.74
C LEU A 124 35.44 11.59 22.06
N THR A 125 34.37 10.81 22.16
CA THR A 125 34.16 9.56 21.41
C THR A 125 32.93 9.71 20.54
N THR A 126 33.12 9.59 19.23
CA THR A 126 32.04 9.60 18.23
C THR A 126 32.02 8.28 17.50
N GLN A 127 30.84 7.67 17.42
CA GLN A 127 30.53 6.39 16.80
C GLN A 127 29.27 6.54 15.96
N GLY A 128 29.13 5.77 14.88
CA GLY A 128 27.90 5.77 14.08
C GLY A 128 28.18 5.64 12.59
N SER A 129 27.16 5.93 11.80
CA SER A 129 27.23 5.92 10.37
C SER A 129 26.39 7.04 9.74
N LEU A 130 26.87 7.54 8.61
CA LEU A 130 26.19 8.55 7.82
C LEU A 130 26.06 8.03 6.39
N GLU A 131 24.82 7.88 5.95
CA GLU A 131 24.44 7.59 4.57
C GLU A 131 23.67 8.77 4.01
N ILE A 132 24.09 9.22 2.83
CA ILE A 132 23.44 10.30 2.09
C ILE A 132 23.20 9.75 0.70
N SER A 133 21.94 9.68 0.30
CA SER A 133 21.55 9.36 -1.07
C SER A 133 21.06 10.63 -1.76
N ALA A 134 21.59 10.89 -2.95
CA ALA A 134 21.23 12.05 -3.74
C ALA A 134 21.09 11.61 -5.19
N GLY A 135 19.97 11.92 -5.82
CA GLY A 135 19.67 11.51 -7.18
C GLY A 135 18.72 12.47 -7.88
N LEU A 136 18.65 12.36 -9.20
CA LEU A 136 17.62 13.03 -9.99
C LEU A 136 16.62 11.97 -10.45
N LYS A 137 15.37 12.06 -10.00
CA LYS A 137 14.30 11.17 -10.41
C LYS A 137 13.44 11.84 -11.48
N ARG A 138 13.31 11.18 -12.63
CA ARG A 138 12.51 11.62 -13.77
C ARG A 138 11.33 10.66 -13.96
N ASP A 139 10.15 11.12 -13.59
CA ASP A 139 8.90 10.39 -13.75
C ASP A 139 8.24 10.85 -15.06
N VAL A 140 8.02 9.93 -16.01
CA VAL A 140 7.37 10.21 -17.30
C VAL A 140 6.06 9.42 -17.38
N THR A 141 4.95 10.12 -17.60
CA THR A 141 3.62 9.51 -17.77
C THR A 141 3.04 9.86 -19.13
N ASN A 142 2.56 8.85 -19.85
CA ASN A 142 1.96 9.01 -21.17
C ASN A 142 0.44 9.24 -21.11
N ASN A 143 -0.10 9.68 -19.96
CA ASN A 143 -1.52 9.95 -19.83
C ASN A 143 -1.93 11.15 -20.72
N PRO A 144 -2.79 10.94 -21.74
CA PRO A 144 -3.17 11.99 -22.67
C PRO A 144 -4.01 13.12 -22.02
N ILE A 145 -4.69 12.81 -20.90
CA ILE A 145 -5.52 13.75 -20.14
C ILE A 145 -4.66 14.81 -19.43
N LEU A 146 -3.40 14.47 -19.12
CA LEU A 146 -2.48 15.43 -18.53
C LEU A 146 -1.88 16.34 -19.62
N PRO A 147 -1.75 17.66 -19.37
CA PRO A 147 -1.07 18.56 -20.28
C PRO A 147 0.39 18.14 -20.45
N GLN A 148 0.98 18.34 -21.64
CA GLN A 148 2.32 17.86 -22.00
C GLN A 148 3.42 18.24 -20.98
N ARG A 149 3.32 19.43 -20.38
CA ARG A 149 4.23 19.90 -19.31
C ARG A 149 4.13 19.10 -18.00
N ALA A 150 2.97 18.52 -17.70
CA ALA A 150 2.73 17.73 -16.49
C ALA A 150 3.04 16.23 -16.70
N ARG A 151 3.34 15.82 -17.94
CA ARG A 151 3.71 14.43 -18.29
C ARG A 151 5.15 14.08 -17.92
N VAL A 152 6.01 15.08 -17.71
CA VAL A 152 7.41 14.89 -17.32
C VAL A 152 7.65 15.65 -16.03
N ARG A 153 7.96 14.93 -14.95
CA ARG A 153 8.30 15.50 -13.66
C ARG A 153 9.72 15.10 -13.29
N ASN A 154 10.59 16.11 -13.19
CA ASN A 154 11.94 15.94 -12.67
C ASN A 154 11.93 16.40 -11.20
N ARG A 155 12.42 15.57 -10.29
CA ARG A 155 12.61 15.92 -8.88
C ARG A 155 14.02 15.55 -8.45
N PHE A 156 14.63 16.43 -7.67
CA PHE A 156 15.81 16.07 -6.90
C PHE A 156 15.34 15.20 -5.73
N ASP A 157 15.90 14.01 -5.63
CA ASP A 157 15.63 13.04 -4.58
C ASP A 157 16.83 13.02 -3.63
N PHE A 158 16.59 13.32 -2.37
CA PHE A 158 17.64 13.47 -1.37
C PHE A 158 17.19 12.86 -0.07
N ASP A 159 17.91 11.81 0.35
CA ASP A 159 17.63 11.07 1.56
C ASP A 159 18.88 11.03 2.45
N GLN A 160 18.68 11.16 3.75
CA GLN A 160 19.74 11.17 4.75
C GLN A 160 19.42 10.16 5.83
N GLN A 161 20.28 9.16 5.96
CA GLN A 161 20.23 8.21 7.05
C GLN A 161 21.43 8.43 7.98
N ILE A 162 21.16 8.96 9.16
CA ILE A 162 22.14 9.36 10.16
C ILE A 162 21.93 8.50 11.40
N GLN A 163 22.95 7.74 11.78
CA GLN A 163 23.05 7.08 13.07
C GLN A 163 24.29 7.61 13.76
N LEU A 164 24.14 8.34 14.86
CA LEU A 164 25.23 9.03 15.53
C LEU A 164 25.11 8.83 17.04
N SER A 165 26.14 8.24 17.63
CA SER A 165 26.35 8.18 19.07
C SER A 165 27.63 8.91 19.44
N MET A 166 27.51 9.97 20.22
CA MET A 166 28.60 10.83 20.64
C MET A 166 28.60 11.00 22.15
N ASN A 167 29.75 10.77 22.77
CA ASN A 167 29.99 11.06 24.17
C ASN A 167 31.20 12.00 24.30
N ALA A 168 31.03 13.10 25.01
CA ALA A 168 32.08 14.07 25.30
C ALA A 168 32.20 14.25 26.81
N LYS A 169 33.35 13.89 27.38
CA LYS A 169 33.68 14.10 28.78
C LYS A 169 34.67 15.24 28.94
N VAL A 170 34.42 16.13 29.89
CA VAL A 170 35.36 17.20 30.25
C VAL A 170 35.73 17.04 31.72
N GLY A 171 36.98 16.64 31.95
CA GLY A 171 37.47 16.22 33.25
C GLY A 171 36.71 15.00 33.77
N ASP A 172 36.37 15.04 35.05
CA ASP A 172 35.57 14.04 35.76
C ASP A 172 34.14 14.52 36.04
N LYS A 173 33.88 15.84 35.94
CA LYS A 173 32.59 16.43 36.31
C LYS A 173 31.58 16.54 35.18
N ILE A 174 31.98 16.70 33.91
CA ILE A 174 31.03 16.93 32.80
C ILE A 174 30.98 15.73 31.86
N ASP A 175 29.77 15.26 31.56
CA ASP A 175 29.48 14.20 30.59
C ASP A 175 28.34 14.65 29.65
N PHE A 176 28.63 14.75 28.36
CA PHE A 176 27.67 15.14 27.33
C PHE A 176 27.45 14.03 26.32
N ASN A 177 26.24 13.49 26.28
CA ASN A 177 25.82 12.42 25.41
C ASN A 177 24.85 12.94 24.35
N ILE A 178 25.10 12.60 23.09
CA ILE A 178 24.15 12.77 21.99
C ILE A 178 23.97 11.40 21.33
N ASN A 179 22.73 10.96 21.21
CA ASN A 179 22.33 9.87 20.33
C ASN A 179 21.31 10.43 19.33
N TYR A 180 21.58 10.26 18.04
CA TYR A 180 20.72 10.73 16.96
C TYR A 180 20.56 9.62 15.93
N ASP A 181 19.32 9.19 15.72
CA ASP A 181 18.96 8.21 14.70
C ASP A 181 17.81 8.77 13.85
N SER A 182 18.08 9.02 12.57
CA SER A 182 17.05 9.55 11.66
C SER A 182 16.01 8.51 11.23
N ASP A 183 16.27 7.22 11.46
CA ASP A 183 15.41 6.09 11.04
C ASP A 183 14.59 5.52 12.21
N ALA A 184 14.68 6.12 13.40
CA ALA A 184 13.93 5.65 14.56
C ALA A 184 12.43 5.98 14.46
N THR A 185 11.58 4.99 14.77
CA THR A 185 10.11 5.12 14.75
C THR A 185 9.58 6.07 15.83
N PHE A 186 10.25 6.14 16.98
CA PHE A 186 9.86 6.96 18.13
C PHE A 186 10.80 8.17 18.29
N ASP A 187 10.25 9.38 18.41
CA ASP A 187 11.04 10.62 18.52
C ASP A 187 12.01 10.61 19.73
N MET A 188 11.60 9.90 20.80
CA MET A 188 12.39 9.66 21.99
C MET A 188 13.70 8.93 21.77
N ASP A 189 13.72 8.01 20.80
CA ASP A 189 14.89 7.23 20.43
C ASP A 189 15.65 7.93 19.30
N ALA A 190 14.93 8.66 18.43
CA ALA A 190 15.50 9.43 17.35
C ALA A 190 16.46 10.53 17.84
N ARG A 191 16.15 11.17 18.98
CA ARG A 191 16.88 12.34 19.46
C ARG A 191 17.06 12.31 20.97
N GLN A 192 18.19 11.79 21.42
CA GLN A 192 18.58 11.84 22.84
C GLN A 192 19.77 12.77 23.01
N ILE A 193 19.58 13.81 23.80
CA ILE A 193 20.64 14.76 24.17
C ILE A 193 20.65 14.82 25.69
N LYS A 194 21.79 14.58 26.30
CA LYS A 194 21.93 14.63 27.76
C LYS A 194 23.25 15.23 28.16
N LEU A 195 23.19 16.39 28.80
CA LEU A 195 24.31 16.99 29.52
C LEU A 195 24.19 16.64 31.00
N ALA A 196 25.25 16.13 31.62
CA ALA A 196 25.32 15.86 33.04
C ALA A 196 26.56 16.53 33.65
N TYR A 197 26.35 17.26 34.74
CA TYR A 197 27.39 17.67 35.66
C TYR A 197 27.29 16.81 36.93
N GLN A 198 28.41 16.28 37.39
CA GLN A 198 28.55 15.52 38.63
C GLN A 198 29.50 16.27 39.56
N GLY A 199 28.98 16.69 40.71
CA GLY A 199 29.78 17.31 41.76
C GLY A 199 30.48 16.27 42.63
N ASP A 200 31.50 16.71 43.35
CA ASP A 200 32.27 15.88 44.29
C ASP A 200 31.44 15.51 45.54
N GLU A 201 31.98 14.61 46.37
CA GLU A 201 31.29 14.11 47.55
C GLU A 201 30.98 15.17 48.60
N ASP A 202 31.71 16.28 48.62
CA ASP A 202 31.53 17.38 49.58
C ASP A 202 30.73 18.56 49.01
N GLU A 203 30.32 18.50 47.73
CA GLU A 203 29.56 19.57 47.10
C GLU A 203 28.05 19.50 47.42
N ILE A 204 27.43 20.67 47.56
CA ILE A 204 25.97 20.79 47.70
C ILE A 204 25.28 20.34 46.42
N ILE A 205 25.82 20.72 45.26
CA ILE A 205 25.32 20.34 43.95
C ILE A 205 25.85 18.95 43.64
N ARG A 206 25.01 17.92 43.78
CA ARG A 206 25.40 16.55 43.47
C ARG A 206 25.35 16.31 41.98
N ARG A 207 24.26 16.73 41.33
CA ARG A 207 24.06 16.45 39.91
C ARG A 207 23.20 17.51 39.25
N ILE A 208 23.58 17.94 38.06
CA ILE A 208 22.72 18.74 37.18
C ILE A 208 22.63 18.01 35.86
N GLU A 209 21.42 17.69 35.41
CA GLU A 209 21.18 17.09 34.09
C GLU A 209 20.34 18.04 33.23
N ALA A 210 20.63 18.13 31.94
CA ALA A 210 19.84 18.89 30.97
C ALA A 210 19.63 18.07 29.69
N GLY A 211 18.44 18.17 29.11
CA GLY A 211 17.99 17.40 27.95
C GLY A 211 17.07 16.23 28.36
N ASN A 212 17.30 15.04 27.82
CA ASN A 212 16.52 13.84 28.16
C ASN A 212 16.84 13.40 29.59
N VAL A 213 15.89 13.65 30.49
CA VAL A 213 15.97 13.36 31.92
C VAL A 213 14.85 12.41 32.34
N ARG A 214 15.05 11.76 33.48
CA ARG A 214 14.04 10.88 34.10
C ARG A 214 13.96 11.17 35.58
N MET A 215 12.74 11.09 36.11
CA MET A 215 12.48 11.19 37.54
C MET A 215 11.78 9.93 38.00
N THR A 216 12.40 9.20 38.91
CA THR A 216 11.76 8.11 39.65
C THR A 216 11.46 8.62 41.04
N THR A 217 10.18 8.77 41.35
CA THR A 217 9.69 9.13 42.68
C THR A 217 9.61 7.87 43.56
N THR A 218 9.77 8.02 44.88
CA THR A 218 9.64 6.92 45.84
C THR A 218 8.18 6.67 46.26
N ASN A 219 7.25 7.56 45.87
CA ASN A 219 5.83 7.50 46.22
C ASN A 219 5.01 6.92 45.07
N SER A 220 4.22 5.88 45.32
CA SER A 220 3.36 5.23 44.32
C SER A 220 2.16 6.08 43.87
N LEU A 221 1.79 7.12 44.62
CA LEU A 221 0.68 8.03 44.27
C LEU A 221 1.10 9.12 43.28
N ILE A 222 2.41 9.39 43.15
CA ILE A 222 2.94 10.41 42.26
C ILE A 222 3.95 9.73 41.37
N ASN A 223 3.57 9.39 40.14
CA ASN A 223 4.51 8.82 39.17
C ASN A 223 5.32 9.94 38.55
N GLY A 224 6.63 9.97 38.82
CA GLY A 224 7.55 10.81 38.05
C GLY A 224 7.53 10.35 36.60
N GLY A 225 7.03 11.21 35.71
CA GLY A 225 6.89 10.87 34.28
C GLY A 225 8.19 10.29 33.73
N THR A 226 8.06 9.25 32.92
CA THR A 226 9.17 8.79 32.10
C THR A 226 9.33 9.77 30.94
N ALA A 227 10.50 9.79 30.31
CA ALA A 227 10.63 10.41 29.00
C ALA A 227 10.42 11.94 28.97
N LEU A 228 11.27 12.65 29.72
CA LEU A 228 11.15 14.09 29.92
C LEU A 228 12.29 14.84 29.24
N PHE A 229 12.01 16.00 28.65
CA PHE A 229 13.04 16.90 28.14
C PHE A 229 13.07 18.19 28.98
N GLY A 230 14.18 18.44 29.67
CA GLY A 230 14.27 19.57 30.60
C GLY A 230 15.54 19.61 31.42
N ILE A 231 15.47 20.27 32.57
CA ILE A 231 16.59 20.42 33.50
C ILE A 231 16.21 19.73 34.81
N LYS A 232 17.11 18.87 35.30
CA LYS A 232 17.03 18.20 36.59
C LYS A 232 18.20 18.62 37.46
N THR A 233 17.96 18.84 38.74
CA THR A 233 18.97 19.26 39.71
C THR A 233 18.82 18.49 41.01
N ASP A 234 19.87 17.77 41.39
CA ASP A 234 19.99 16.99 42.63
C ASP A 234 20.91 17.76 43.59
N LEU A 235 20.38 18.24 44.72
CA LEU A 235 21.09 19.01 45.75
C LEU A 235 21.07 18.27 47.10
N GLN A 236 22.18 18.29 47.82
CA GLN A 236 22.32 17.68 49.15
C GLN A 236 22.82 18.69 50.18
N PHE A 237 21.98 19.03 51.15
CA PHE A 237 22.30 19.89 52.30
C PHE A 237 22.37 19.05 53.58
N GLY A 238 23.54 18.48 53.87
CA GLY A 238 23.71 17.57 55.01
C GLY A 238 22.83 16.33 54.87
N LYS A 239 21.72 16.24 55.60
CA LYS A 239 20.73 15.15 55.49
C LYS A 239 19.54 15.48 54.57
N LEU A 240 19.36 16.74 54.18
CA LEU A 240 18.27 17.17 53.31
C LEU A 240 18.65 16.95 51.84
N HIS A 241 17.91 16.10 51.15
CA HIS A 241 18.05 15.84 49.72
C HIS A 241 16.92 16.54 48.95
N ILE A 242 17.27 17.44 48.04
CA ILE A 242 16.31 18.18 47.19
C ILE A 242 16.55 17.75 45.74
N ASN A 243 15.54 17.12 45.15
CA ASN A 243 15.53 16.77 43.73
C ASN A 243 14.49 17.62 42.99
N THR A 244 14.95 18.49 42.09
CA THR A 244 14.09 19.42 41.34
C THR A 244 14.14 19.10 39.86
N LEU A 245 12.99 19.15 39.20
CA LEU A 245 12.84 18.88 37.78
C LEU A 245 11.92 19.92 37.14
N PHE A 246 12.41 20.57 36.10
CA PHE A 246 11.62 21.44 35.22
C PHE A 246 11.72 20.89 33.79
N SER A 247 10.63 20.33 33.27
CA SER A 247 10.67 19.60 32.01
C SER A 247 9.33 19.59 31.28
N GLN A 248 9.41 19.42 29.96
CA GLN A 248 8.28 19.04 29.13
C GLN A 248 8.22 17.52 29.01
N GLN A 249 7.06 16.94 29.31
CA GLN A 249 6.81 15.52 29.09
C GLN A 249 6.61 15.26 27.59
N GLN A 250 7.35 14.29 27.05
CA GLN A 250 7.31 13.90 25.63
C GLN A 250 6.61 12.54 25.43
N SER A 251 5.90 12.06 26.44
CA SER A 251 5.23 10.75 26.45
C SER A 251 3.78 10.87 26.92
N GLU A 252 2.91 10.05 26.35
CA GLU A 252 1.54 9.86 26.82
C GLU A 252 1.45 8.55 27.61
N THR A 253 0.80 8.57 28.78
CA THR A 253 0.60 7.37 29.58
C THR A 253 -0.73 6.74 29.21
N GLN A 254 -0.71 5.53 28.64
CA GLN A 254 -1.92 4.74 28.42
C GLN A 254 -2.00 3.64 29.48
N THR A 255 -3.10 3.61 30.23
CA THR A 255 -3.37 2.54 31.20
C THR A 255 -4.28 1.51 30.55
N VAL A 256 -3.80 0.27 30.46
CA VAL A 256 -4.59 -0.86 29.96
C VAL A 256 -4.95 -1.75 31.13
N ASN A 257 -6.24 -2.02 31.32
CA ASN A 257 -6.70 -2.96 32.32
C ASN A 257 -6.80 -4.36 31.70
N SER A 258 -5.94 -5.28 32.14
CA SER A 258 -6.02 -6.70 31.80
C SER A 258 -6.51 -7.48 33.01
N ARG A 259 -7.64 -8.19 32.89
CA ARG A 259 -8.10 -9.17 33.90
C ARG A 259 -7.88 -10.56 33.34
N GLY A 260 -7.09 -11.38 34.04
CA GLY A 260 -6.91 -12.80 33.68
C GLY A 260 -6.14 -13.06 32.37
N GLY A 261 -5.29 -12.13 31.93
CA GLY A 261 -4.49 -12.29 30.71
C GLY A 261 -5.22 -11.95 29.41
N VAL A 262 -6.49 -11.53 29.48
CA VAL A 262 -7.26 -11.05 28.32
C VAL A 262 -7.28 -9.52 28.35
N GLN A 263 -6.88 -8.90 27.23
CA GLN A 263 -7.01 -7.47 27.01
C GLN A 263 -8.45 -7.17 26.57
N THR A 264 -9.22 -6.48 27.41
CA THR A 264 -10.59 -6.06 27.08
C THR A 264 -10.59 -4.58 26.72
N THR A 265 -11.09 -4.26 25.52
CA THR A 265 -11.35 -2.87 25.12
C THR A 265 -12.85 -2.61 25.30
N PRO A 266 -13.27 -1.72 26.21
CA PRO A 266 -14.68 -1.36 26.32
C PRO A 266 -15.13 -0.66 25.04
N PHE A 267 -16.36 -0.93 24.61
CA PHE A 267 -17.00 -0.26 23.49
C PHE A 267 -18.38 0.24 23.91
N GLU A 268 -18.83 1.33 23.31
CA GLU A 268 -20.14 1.94 23.51
C GLU A 268 -20.63 2.40 22.13
N PHE A 269 -21.90 2.18 21.84
CA PHE A 269 -22.55 2.66 20.64
C PHE A 269 -23.99 3.03 20.96
N ASN A 270 -24.52 4.04 20.26
CA ASN A 270 -25.87 4.50 20.43
C ASN A 270 -26.85 3.67 19.59
N ALA A 271 -28.13 3.68 19.98
CA ALA A 271 -29.18 2.93 19.27
C ALA A 271 -29.43 3.42 17.83
N ASP A 272 -29.03 4.65 17.50
CA ASP A 272 -29.09 5.23 16.15
C ASP A 272 -27.85 4.91 15.29
N GLN A 273 -26.80 4.34 15.87
CA GLN A 273 -25.58 3.91 15.16
C GLN A 273 -25.75 2.51 14.56
N TYR A 274 -26.80 2.33 13.77
CA TYR A 274 -27.00 1.10 13.02
C TYR A 274 -26.12 1.05 11.77
N GLU A 275 -25.80 -0.17 11.30
CA GLU A 275 -25.05 -0.34 10.06
C GLU A 275 -25.97 -0.19 8.85
N GLU A 276 -25.91 0.98 8.21
CA GLU A 276 -26.71 1.30 7.03
C GLU A 276 -26.28 0.49 5.79
N ASN A 277 -27.25 0.11 4.95
CA ASN A 277 -27.04 -0.53 3.64
C ASN A 277 -26.16 -1.80 3.67
N ARG A 278 -26.15 -2.50 4.81
CA ARG A 278 -25.37 -3.72 5.00
C ARG A 278 -26.21 -4.97 5.19
N HIS A 279 -27.35 -4.83 5.86
CA HIS A 279 -28.21 -5.93 6.24
C HIS A 279 -29.55 -5.82 5.53
N PHE A 280 -29.95 -6.89 4.83
CA PHE A 280 -31.17 -6.92 4.03
C PHE A 280 -31.96 -8.19 4.32
N PHE A 281 -33.27 -8.07 4.48
CA PHE A 281 -34.16 -9.23 4.44
C PHE A 281 -34.32 -9.71 3.00
N LEU A 282 -34.49 -11.02 2.81
CA LEU A 282 -34.71 -11.60 1.48
C LEU A 282 -36.10 -11.33 0.91
N GLY A 283 -37.02 -10.83 1.73
CA GLY A 283 -38.39 -10.48 1.37
C GLY A 283 -39.21 -10.10 2.60
N TYR A 284 -40.42 -9.58 2.38
CA TYR A 284 -41.31 -9.11 3.45
C TYR A 284 -41.75 -10.24 4.37
N TYR A 285 -41.95 -11.44 3.85
CA TYR A 285 -42.25 -12.62 4.68
C TYR A 285 -41.21 -12.83 5.79
N PHE A 286 -39.91 -12.72 5.46
CA PHE A 286 -38.83 -12.91 6.42
C PHE A 286 -38.75 -11.79 7.45
N ARG A 287 -38.94 -10.55 6.99
CA ARG A 287 -39.01 -9.38 7.87
C ARG A 287 -40.16 -9.49 8.87
N ASP A 288 -41.36 -9.79 8.38
CA ASP A 288 -42.58 -9.80 9.21
C ASP A 288 -42.63 -11.02 10.15
N SER A 289 -41.91 -12.10 9.83
CA SER A 289 -41.80 -13.29 10.69
C SER A 289 -40.59 -13.28 11.64
N TYR A 290 -39.68 -12.30 11.51
CA TYR A 290 -38.41 -12.24 12.25
C TYR A 290 -38.60 -12.24 13.76
N ASP A 291 -39.43 -11.32 14.27
CA ASP A 291 -39.65 -11.16 15.72
C ASP A 291 -40.32 -12.39 16.34
N GLN A 292 -41.27 -12.99 15.62
CA GLN A 292 -41.92 -14.22 16.06
C GLN A 292 -40.94 -15.40 16.09
N ALA A 293 -40.09 -15.52 15.07
CA ALA A 293 -39.07 -16.56 15.00
C ALA A 293 -38.04 -16.46 16.14
N LEU A 294 -37.75 -15.25 16.65
CA LEU A 294 -36.81 -15.01 17.75
C LEU A 294 -37.45 -14.97 19.14
N SER A 295 -38.77 -15.16 19.27
CA SER A 295 -39.48 -15.05 20.55
C SER A 295 -39.03 -16.04 21.64
N LYS A 296 -38.31 -17.12 21.29
CA LYS A 296 -37.85 -18.17 22.23
C LYS A 296 -36.36 -18.49 22.11
N LEU A 297 -35.51 -17.45 22.12
CA LEU A 297 -34.05 -17.61 22.18
C LEU A 297 -33.61 -18.58 23.30
N PRO A 298 -32.63 -19.46 23.05
CA PRO A 298 -31.77 -19.55 21.87
C PRO A 298 -32.37 -20.36 20.70
N TYR A 299 -33.59 -20.89 20.81
CA TYR A 299 -34.22 -21.67 19.75
C TYR A 299 -34.94 -20.76 18.73
N ILE A 300 -34.55 -20.86 17.46
CA ILE A 300 -35.16 -20.09 16.37
C ILE A 300 -36.42 -20.83 15.88
N GLN A 301 -37.59 -20.21 16.04
CA GLN A 301 -38.89 -20.76 15.65
C GLN A 301 -39.21 -20.49 14.17
N SER A 302 -38.38 -20.97 13.26
CA SER A 302 -38.62 -20.86 11.81
C SER A 302 -38.77 -22.23 11.16
N PRO A 303 -39.80 -22.45 10.31
CA PRO A 303 -39.96 -23.68 9.54
C PRO A 303 -39.17 -23.68 8.23
N ILE A 304 -38.43 -22.60 7.93
CA ILE A 304 -37.67 -22.42 6.69
C ILE A 304 -36.19 -22.71 6.93
N ALA A 305 -35.55 -23.35 5.96
CA ALA A 305 -34.09 -23.47 5.88
C ALA A 305 -33.63 -23.21 4.44
N ILE A 306 -32.94 -22.08 4.22
CA ILE A 306 -32.34 -21.73 2.93
C ILE A 306 -31.21 -22.71 2.61
N THR A 307 -31.29 -23.32 1.42
CA THR A 307 -30.37 -24.35 0.93
C THR A 307 -29.36 -23.79 -0.05
N ARG A 308 -29.78 -22.82 -0.87
CA ARG A 308 -28.95 -22.20 -1.92
C ARG A 308 -29.29 -20.72 -2.04
N MET A 309 -28.27 -19.90 -2.30
CA MET A 309 -28.45 -18.47 -2.56
C MET A 309 -27.37 -17.96 -3.52
N GLU A 310 -27.79 -17.16 -4.50
CA GLU A 310 -26.94 -16.38 -5.40
C GLU A 310 -27.22 -14.91 -5.19
N VAL A 311 -26.16 -14.13 -5.01
CA VAL A 311 -26.23 -12.72 -4.66
C VAL A 311 -25.48 -11.93 -5.72
N TRP A 312 -26.17 -11.01 -6.37
CA TRP A 312 -25.66 -10.24 -7.49
C TRP A 312 -25.61 -8.76 -7.14
N VAL A 313 -24.50 -8.11 -7.48
CA VAL A 313 -24.28 -6.68 -7.24
C VAL A 313 -23.87 -5.97 -8.53
N THR A 314 -24.13 -4.66 -8.60
CA THR A 314 -23.62 -3.80 -9.67
C THR A 314 -22.09 -3.88 -9.77
N ASN A 315 -21.56 -4.02 -10.99
CA ASN A 315 -20.12 -4.18 -11.23
C ASN A 315 -19.44 -2.84 -11.54
N LYS A 316 -18.78 -2.24 -10.55
CA LYS A 316 -18.04 -0.98 -10.73
C LYS A 316 -16.58 -1.15 -11.16
N GLN A 317 -16.00 -2.33 -10.92
CA GLN A 317 -14.56 -2.55 -11.10
C GLN A 317 -14.19 -3.05 -12.50
N GLY A 318 -15.17 -3.20 -13.41
CA GLY A 318 -14.93 -3.70 -14.77
C GLY A 318 -14.38 -5.13 -14.79
N ASN A 319 -14.61 -5.91 -13.73
CA ASN A 319 -14.19 -7.31 -13.66
C ASN A 319 -15.31 -8.18 -14.24
N TYR A 320 -15.11 -8.72 -15.44
CA TYR A 320 -16.11 -9.49 -16.17
C TYR A 320 -16.09 -11.00 -15.86
N ASN A 321 -15.44 -11.43 -14.79
CA ASN A 321 -15.46 -12.83 -14.37
C ASN A 321 -16.83 -13.18 -13.76
N GLN A 322 -17.51 -14.20 -14.32
CA GLN A 322 -18.84 -14.67 -13.89
C GLN A 322 -19.90 -13.57 -13.80
N VAL A 323 -19.90 -12.64 -14.76
CA VAL A 323 -20.92 -11.60 -14.86
C VAL A 323 -22.12 -12.05 -15.68
N ARG A 324 -23.30 -11.51 -15.36
CA ARG A 324 -24.52 -11.70 -16.14
C ARG A 324 -25.37 -10.44 -16.21
N ASN A 325 -26.19 -10.38 -17.24
CA ASN A 325 -27.28 -9.43 -17.31
C ASN A 325 -28.45 -9.99 -16.50
N LEU A 326 -29.06 -9.16 -15.66
CA LEU A 326 -30.24 -9.54 -14.88
C LEU A 326 -31.24 -8.39 -14.81
N VAL A 327 -32.49 -8.76 -14.56
CA VAL A 327 -33.58 -7.82 -14.26
C VAL A 327 -34.14 -8.22 -12.90
N ALA A 328 -33.91 -7.38 -11.89
CA ALA A 328 -34.35 -7.62 -10.52
C ALA A 328 -35.70 -6.96 -10.30
N PHE A 329 -36.70 -7.70 -9.80
CA PHE A 329 -38.03 -7.19 -9.52
C PHE A 329 -38.27 -7.14 -8.01
N ALA A 330 -38.84 -6.03 -7.52
CA ALA A 330 -39.07 -5.81 -6.09
C ALA A 330 -40.16 -6.72 -5.51
N ASP A 331 -41.23 -6.99 -6.28
CA ASP A 331 -42.39 -7.77 -5.82
C ASP A 331 -42.28 -9.27 -6.16
N LEU A 332 -41.13 -9.77 -6.63
CA LEU A 332 -40.97 -11.18 -6.98
C LEU A 332 -41.00 -12.05 -5.70
N GLY A 333 -41.93 -13.01 -5.66
CA GLY A 333 -42.07 -13.88 -4.50
C GLY A 333 -42.82 -13.24 -3.32
N GLU A 334 -43.46 -12.09 -3.51
CA GLU A 334 -44.26 -11.41 -2.48
C GLU A 334 -45.76 -11.71 -2.62
N HIS A 335 -46.42 -12.10 -1.52
CA HIS A 335 -47.85 -12.41 -1.51
C HIS A 335 -48.69 -11.35 -0.79
N ASN A 336 -48.34 -11.05 0.46
CA ASN A 336 -49.11 -10.16 1.32
C ASN A 336 -48.80 -8.68 1.08
N THR A 337 -47.55 -8.39 0.72
CA THR A 337 -47.04 -7.01 0.58
C THR A 337 -46.49 -6.82 -0.83
N ILE A 338 -47.40 -6.57 -1.78
CA ILE A 338 -47.09 -6.27 -3.18
C ILE A 338 -47.22 -4.75 -3.37
N HIS A 339 -46.17 -4.09 -3.84
CA HIS A 339 -46.16 -2.63 -4.02
C HIS A 339 -46.92 -2.21 -5.27
N ASN A 340 -46.69 -2.91 -6.37
CA ASN A 340 -47.33 -2.59 -7.64
C ASN A 340 -48.65 -3.36 -7.81
N SER A 341 -49.76 -2.63 -7.85
CA SER A 341 -51.11 -3.19 -8.05
C SER A 341 -51.32 -3.95 -9.36
N PHE A 342 -50.37 -3.88 -10.29
CA PHE A 342 -50.37 -4.71 -11.51
C PHE A 342 -50.23 -6.20 -11.19
N TRP A 343 -49.52 -6.54 -10.11
CA TRP A 343 -49.37 -7.91 -9.64
C TRP A 343 -50.45 -8.23 -8.62
N THR A 344 -51.01 -9.43 -8.72
CA THR A 344 -52.03 -9.90 -7.77
C THR A 344 -51.57 -11.20 -7.11
N PRO A 345 -51.86 -11.39 -5.82
CA PRO A 345 -51.54 -12.63 -5.13
C PRO A 345 -52.24 -13.84 -5.78
N GLN A 346 -51.58 -14.99 -5.76
CA GLN A 346 -52.10 -16.25 -6.30
C GLN A 346 -52.04 -17.36 -5.24
N GLY A 347 -53.07 -18.20 -5.23
CA GLY A 347 -53.16 -19.33 -4.29
C GLY A 347 -53.45 -18.91 -2.85
N SER A 348 -53.44 -19.90 -1.95
CA SER A 348 -53.61 -19.71 -0.49
C SER A 348 -52.28 -19.73 0.27
N GLU A 349 -51.19 -20.03 -0.42
CA GLU A 349 -49.86 -20.13 0.15
C GLU A 349 -49.24 -18.73 0.26
N THR A 350 -48.85 -18.33 1.47
CA THR A 350 -48.36 -16.96 1.73
C THR A 350 -46.84 -16.86 1.83
N TYR A 351 -46.14 -17.98 1.69
CA TYR A 351 -44.68 -18.04 1.80
C TYR A 351 -44.00 -17.78 0.45
N PRO A 352 -42.78 -17.21 0.43
CA PRO A 352 -42.17 -16.70 -0.78
C PRO A 352 -41.84 -17.79 -1.79
N HIS A 353 -42.43 -17.72 -2.98
CA HIS A 353 -42.03 -18.56 -4.11
C HIS A 353 -42.44 -17.88 -5.40
N ASN A 354 -41.81 -18.26 -6.53
CA ASN A 354 -42.03 -17.60 -7.82
C ASN A 354 -43.51 -17.50 -8.23
N ARG A 355 -44.36 -18.47 -7.87
CA ARG A 355 -45.78 -18.52 -8.25
C ARG A 355 -46.76 -17.98 -7.19
N VAL A 356 -46.26 -17.28 -6.18
CA VAL A 356 -47.10 -16.75 -5.10
C VAL A 356 -47.94 -15.53 -5.51
N ASN A 357 -47.58 -14.91 -6.64
CA ASN A 357 -48.28 -13.83 -7.30
C ASN A 357 -48.19 -13.98 -8.83
N THR A 358 -48.89 -13.12 -9.56
CA THR A 358 -48.94 -13.17 -11.04
C THR A 358 -47.63 -12.76 -11.75
N LEU A 359 -46.65 -12.19 -11.03
CA LEU A 359 -45.48 -11.55 -11.62
C LEU A 359 -44.64 -12.53 -12.45
N TYR A 360 -44.18 -13.62 -11.83
CA TYR A 360 -43.26 -14.55 -12.49
C TYR A 360 -43.89 -15.22 -13.72
N GLU A 361 -45.15 -15.67 -13.62
CA GLU A 361 -45.83 -16.33 -14.73
C GLU A 361 -45.99 -15.38 -15.92
N GLN A 362 -46.30 -14.10 -15.69
CA GLN A 362 -46.38 -13.10 -16.76
C GLN A 362 -45.00 -12.79 -17.35
N LEU A 363 -43.93 -12.76 -16.55
CA LEU A 363 -42.56 -12.57 -17.05
C LEU A 363 -42.10 -13.69 -17.97
N VAL A 364 -42.46 -14.95 -17.68
CA VAL A 364 -42.04 -16.09 -18.51
C VAL A 364 -42.97 -16.38 -19.69
N THR A 365 -44.17 -15.79 -19.73
CA THR A 365 -45.15 -16.00 -20.81
C THR A 365 -45.39 -14.74 -21.66
N THR A 366 -45.95 -13.69 -21.07
CA THR A 366 -46.42 -12.47 -21.76
C THR A 366 -45.26 -11.52 -22.05
N TYR A 367 -44.33 -11.40 -21.09
CA TYR A 367 -43.18 -10.50 -21.16
C TYR A 367 -41.86 -11.28 -21.32
N ALA A 368 -41.90 -12.44 -21.98
CA ALA A 368 -40.72 -13.29 -22.17
C ALA A 368 -39.57 -12.56 -22.89
N ASP A 369 -39.87 -11.59 -23.74
CA ASP A 369 -38.89 -10.76 -24.43
C ASP A 369 -38.07 -9.86 -23.47
N ALA A 370 -38.53 -9.65 -22.23
CA ALA A 370 -37.77 -8.91 -21.20
C ALA A 370 -36.47 -9.63 -20.77
N ARG A 371 -36.28 -10.88 -21.21
CA ARG A 371 -35.01 -11.63 -21.11
C ARG A 371 -33.88 -10.97 -21.89
N ASP A 372 -34.20 -10.27 -22.97
CA ASP A 372 -33.25 -9.38 -23.62
C ASP A 372 -33.23 -8.06 -22.85
N ILE A 373 -32.11 -7.79 -22.17
CA ILE A 373 -31.93 -6.60 -21.33
C ILE A 373 -32.10 -5.29 -22.11
N THR A 374 -31.89 -5.32 -23.44
CA THR A 374 -32.06 -4.14 -24.31
C THR A 374 -33.52 -3.86 -24.61
N ALA A 375 -34.38 -4.88 -24.57
CA ALA A 375 -35.81 -4.79 -24.84
C ALA A 375 -36.66 -4.58 -23.58
N THR A 376 -36.12 -4.86 -22.38
CA THR A 376 -36.85 -4.83 -21.10
C THR A 376 -37.73 -3.58 -20.91
N ASP A 377 -37.19 -2.38 -21.18
CA ASP A 377 -37.91 -1.11 -20.97
C ASP A 377 -39.09 -0.91 -21.94
N HIS A 378 -39.10 -1.60 -23.08
CA HIS A 378 -40.17 -1.51 -24.07
C HIS A 378 -41.21 -2.63 -23.95
N VAL A 379 -40.79 -3.79 -23.42
CA VAL A 379 -41.64 -4.97 -23.26
C VAL A 379 -42.53 -4.85 -22.03
N LEU A 380 -42.01 -4.27 -20.94
CA LEU A 380 -42.78 -4.06 -19.72
C LEU A 380 -43.79 -2.92 -19.90
N PRO A 381 -45.03 -3.06 -19.40
CA PRO A 381 -46.04 -2.00 -19.48
C PRO A 381 -45.65 -0.77 -18.66
N ASN A 382 -46.09 0.41 -19.11
CA ASN A 382 -45.69 1.72 -18.55
C ASN A 382 -45.99 1.94 -17.06
N ASN A 383 -46.86 1.13 -16.46
CA ASN A 383 -47.20 1.17 -15.04
C ASN A 383 -46.23 0.37 -14.16
N ILE A 384 -45.25 -0.30 -14.75
CA ILE A 384 -44.10 -0.90 -14.08
C ILE A 384 -42.90 0.04 -14.33
N MET A 385 -42.43 0.69 -13.26
CA MET A 385 -41.42 1.75 -13.34
C MET A 385 -40.04 1.24 -12.93
N ARG A 386 -39.03 1.54 -13.76
CA ARG A 386 -37.63 1.30 -13.42
C ARG A 386 -37.20 2.14 -12.21
N GLY A 387 -36.41 1.55 -11.31
CA GLY A 387 -35.93 2.17 -10.07
C GLY A 387 -36.93 2.11 -8.91
N MET A 388 -38.17 1.66 -9.16
CA MET A 388 -39.17 1.39 -8.13
C MET A 388 -39.62 -0.07 -8.14
N ASP A 389 -40.09 -0.56 -9.28
CA ASP A 389 -40.65 -1.92 -9.41
C ASP A 389 -39.63 -2.93 -9.91
N TYR A 390 -38.69 -2.48 -10.73
CA TYR A 390 -37.59 -3.29 -11.24
C TYR A 390 -36.32 -2.48 -11.47
N GLU A 391 -35.19 -3.17 -11.52
CA GLU A 391 -33.92 -2.59 -11.94
C GLU A 391 -33.19 -3.54 -12.89
N LYS A 392 -32.62 -2.99 -13.96
CA LYS A 392 -31.83 -3.78 -14.93
C LYS A 392 -30.35 -3.57 -14.65
N LEU A 393 -29.62 -4.67 -14.50
CA LEU A 393 -28.18 -4.66 -14.28
C LEU A 393 -27.47 -5.35 -15.43
N GLU A 394 -26.66 -4.57 -16.15
CA GLU A 394 -25.75 -5.10 -17.15
C GLU A 394 -24.43 -5.51 -16.49
N ASN A 395 -23.94 -6.70 -16.83
CA ASN A 395 -22.71 -7.27 -16.26
C ASN A 395 -22.67 -7.28 -14.73
N ALA A 396 -23.79 -7.60 -14.07
CA ALA A 396 -23.86 -7.79 -12.63
C ALA A 396 -22.86 -8.86 -12.19
N ARG A 397 -22.18 -8.62 -11.07
CA ARG A 397 -21.17 -9.52 -10.50
C ARG A 397 -21.81 -10.42 -9.46
N LEU A 398 -21.58 -11.73 -9.58
CA LEU A 398 -21.90 -12.68 -8.53
C LEU A 398 -20.95 -12.47 -7.34
N LEU A 399 -21.50 -12.27 -6.15
CA LEU A 399 -20.71 -12.20 -4.93
C LEU A 399 -20.23 -13.59 -4.52
N ASN A 400 -18.98 -13.67 -4.07
CA ASN A 400 -18.45 -14.88 -3.49
C ASN A 400 -19.07 -15.13 -2.10
N PRO A 401 -19.20 -16.38 -1.65
CA PRO A 401 -19.68 -16.70 -0.31
C PRO A 401 -18.85 -16.11 0.84
N SER A 402 -17.64 -15.61 0.58
CA SER A 402 -16.82 -14.88 1.56
C SER A 402 -17.15 -13.39 1.65
N GLU A 403 -17.91 -12.84 0.70
CA GLU A 403 -18.26 -11.42 0.63
C GLU A 403 -19.59 -11.11 1.35
N TYR A 404 -20.34 -12.13 1.75
CA TYR A 404 -21.58 -12.00 2.51
C TYR A 404 -21.77 -13.17 3.47
N THR A 405 -22.60 -12.96 4.48
CA THR A 405 -23.13 -14.01 5.35
C THR A 405 -24.64 -13.94 5.33
N TYR A 406 -25.33 -15.04 5.63
CA TYR A 406 -26.79 -15.05 5.72
C TYR A 406 -27.24 -16.00 6.81
N GLN A 407 -28.46 -15.80 7.32
CA GLN A 407 -29.07 -16.67 8.31
C GLN A 407 -30.11 -17.58 7.64
N PRO A 408 -29.82 -18.88 7.44
CA PRO A 408 -30.71 -19.79 6.71
C PRO A 408 -32.13 -19.89 7.23
N GLN A 409 -32.35 -19.66 8.53
CA GLN A 409 -33.66 -19.79 9.16
C GLN A 409 -34.45 -18.47 9.20
N LEU A 410 -33.76 -17.32 9.24
CA LEU A 410 -34.39 -16.00 9.40
C LEU A 410 -34.48 -15.23 8.08
N GLY A 411 -33.74 -15.64 7.05
CA GLY A 411 -33.81 -15.04 5.71
C GLY A 411 -33.40 -13.58 5.66
N TYR A 412 -32.24 -13.27 6.24
CA TYR A 412 -31.53 -12.03 5.98
C TYR A 412 -30.10 -12.30 5.53
N ILE A 413 -29.55 -11.37 4.76
CA ILE A 413 -28.18 -11.33 4.28
C ILE A 413 -27.46 -10.13 4.90
N SER A 414 -26.18 -10.32 5.22
CA SER A 414 -25.27 -9.31 5.73
C SER A 414 -24.04 -9.24 4.83
N LEU A 415 -23.82 -8.09 4.19
CA LEU A 415 -22.68 -7.87 3.31
C LEU A 415 -21.42 -7.55 4.11
N GLN A 416 -20.26 -8.03 3.66
CA GLN A 416 -18.98 -7.69 4.29
C GLN A 416 -18.64 -6.20 4.13
N MET A 417 -19.09 -5.57 3.04
CA MET A 417 -18.99 -4.14 2.79
C MET A 417 -20.39 -3.57 2.58
N PRO A 418 -20.71 -2.40 3.15
CA PRO A 418 -22.00 -1.76 2.89
C PRO A 418 -22.15 -1.40 1.42
N LEU A 419 -23.37 -1.53 0.92
CA LEU A 419 -23.74 -1.20 -0.45
C LEU A 419 -23.71 0.33 -0.62
N GLN A 420 -23.16 0.82 -1.74
CA GLN A 420 -23.20 2.25 -2.06
C GLN A 420 -24.60 2.66 -2.54
N ALA A 421 -24.94 3.94 -2.41
CA ALA A 421 -26.28 4.47 -2.73
C ALA A 421 -26.71 4.27 -4.20
N ASP A 422 -25.76 4.09 -5.12
CA ASP A 422 -25.96 3.83 -6.54
C ASP A 422 -25.73 2.36 -6.93
N GLU A 423 -25.50 1.49 -5.95
CA GLU A 423 -25.37 0.05 -6.17
C GLU A 423 -26.69 -0.67 -5.90
N VAL A 424 -26.93 -1.67 -6.73
CA VAL A 424 -28.13 -2.50 -6.66
C VAL A 424 -27.72 -3.90 -6.24
N LEU A 425 -28.48 -4.46 -5.30
CA LEU A 425 -28.36 -5.82 -4.79
C LEU A 425 -29.56 -6.64 -5.28
N ALA A 426 -29.30 -7.79 -5.90
CA ALA A 426 -30.32 -8.75 -6.31
C ALA A 426 -30.00 -10.13 -5.74
N VAL A 427 -31.02 -10.87 -5.31
CA VAL A 427 -30.84 -12.19 -4.69
C VAL A 427 -31.81 -13.19 -5.31
N ALA A 428 -31.30 -14.37 -5.65
CA ALA A 428 -32.09 -15.54 -5.94
C ALA A 428 -31.79 -16.61 -4.89
N PHE A 429 -32.81 -17.25 -4.35
CA PHE A 429 -32.63 -18.22 -3.27
C PHE A 429 -33.63 -19.38 -3.33
N GLU A 430 -33.19 -20.49 -2.76
CA GLU A 430 -33.96 -21.72 -2.61
C GLU A 430 -33.99 -22.08 -1.13
N TYR A 431 -35.13 -22.56 -0.66
CA TYR A 431 -35.27 -23.01 0.70
C TYR A 431 -36.18 -24.23 0.81
N THR A 432 -36.03 -24.93 1.93
CA THR A 432 -36.89 -26.05 2.30
C THR A 432 -37.85 -25.65 3.41
N ARG A 433 -39.09 -26.11 3.31
CA ARG A 433 -40.11 -25.99 4.36
C ARG A 433 -40.92 -27.28 4.41
N ASN A 434 -40.93 -27.94 5.56
CA ASN A 434 -41.62 -29.22 5.75
C ASN A 434 -41.29 -30.29 4.68
N GLY A 435 -40.05 -30.31 4.18
CA GLY A 435 -39.60 -31.27 3.15
C GLY A 435 -39.92 -30.88 1.70
N GLN A 436 -40.61 -29.75 1.46
CA GLN A 436 -40.84 -29.20 0.13
C GLN A 436 -39.84 -28.09 -0.19
N ILE A 437 -39.40 -28.03 -1.45
CA ILE A 437 -38.45 -27.03 -1.96
C ILE A 437 -39.23 -25.88 -2.59
N TYR A 438 -38.83 -24.65 -2.24
CA TYR A 438 -39.38 -23.41 -2.76
C TYR A 438 -38.24 -22.55 -3.30
N GLN A 439 -38.51 -21.83 -4.38
CA GLN A 439 -37.54 -20.98 -5.07
C GLN A 439 -38.13 -19.60 -5.34
N VAL A 440 -37.32 -18.58 -5.11
CA VAL A 440 -37.58 -17.18 -5.47
C VAL A 440 -36.44 -16.69 -6.35
N GLY A 441 -36.76 -16.16 -7.52
CA GLY A 441 -35.77 -15.83 -8.54
C GLY A 441 -35.36 -17.02 -9.38
N GLU A 442 -34.32 -16.83 -10.17
CA GLU A 442 -33.72 -17.85 -11.03
C GLU A 442 -32.21 -17.89 -10.81
N PHE A 443 -31.66 -19.09 -10.71
CA PHE A 443 -30.23 -19.28 -10.60
C PHE A 443 -29.55 -19.23 -11.97
N SER A 444 -28.23 -18.98 -11.98
CA SER A 444 -27.46 -18.97 -13.24
C SER A 444 -27.58 -20.26 -14.04
N ASP A 445 -27.82 -21.39 -13.36
CA ASP A 445 -27.91 -22.73 -13.95
C ASP A 445 -29.31 -23.06 -14.53
N ASP A 446 -30.35 -22.30 -14.14
CA ASP A 446 -31.73 -22.57 -14.56
C ASP A 446 -32.02 -22.01 -15.97
N VAL A 447 -31.26 -21.00 -16.38
CA VAL A 447 -31.41 -20.30 -17.67
C VAL A 447 -30.90 -21.19 -18.80
N GLY A 448 -31.80 -21.99 -19.39
CA GLY A 448 -31.51 -22.86 -20.53
C GLY A 448 -32.28 -24.20 -20.58
N ARG A 449 -33.07 -24.55 -19.55
CA ARG A 449 -33.86 -25.80 -19.48
C ARG A 449 -35.34 -25.67 -19.86
N GLY A 450 -35.67 -24.69 -20.71
CA GLY A 450 -37.04 -24.43 -21.17
C GLY A 450 -37.32 -24.91 -22.60
N SER A 451 -37.22 -26.21 -22.90
CA SER A 451 -38.04 -26.90 -23.94
C SER A 451 -37.67 -28.40 -24.07
N THR A 452 -38.11 -29.24 -23.14
CA THR A 452 -38.36 -30.64 -23.47
C THR A 452 -39.84 -30.90 -23.21
N LYS A 453 -40.60 -30.96 -24.31
CA LYS A 453 -41.97 -31.46 -24.32
C LYS A 453 -42.02 -32.76 -23.53
N SER A 454 -42.92 -32.83 -22.55
CA SER A 454 -43.43 -34.10 -22.04
C SER A 454 -44.05 -34.82 -23.24
N GLY A 455 -43.29 -35.76 -23.82
CA GLY A 455 -43.74 -36.66 -24.85
C GLY A 455 -44.60 -37.74 -24.20
N THR A 456 -45.89 -37.70 -24.52
CA THR A 456 -46.90 -38.71 -24.24
C THR A 456 -46.37 -40.13 -24.47
N GLU A 457 -46.60 -41.00 -23.49
CA GLU A 457 -46.45 -42.45 -23.62
C GLU A 457 -47.29 -42.97 -24.80
N GLY A 458 -46.60 -43.46 -25.83
CA GLY A 458 -47.17 -44.29 -26.88
C GLY A 458 -46.35 -45.57 -26.95
N GLY A 459 -46.92 -46.67 -26.45
CA GLY A 459 -46.29 -47.97 -26.51
C GLY A 459 -46.22 -48.51 -27.94
N GLU A 460 -45.08 -49.07 -28.31
CA GLU A 460 -44.97 -49.99 -29.43
C GLU A 460 -43.90 -51.05 -29.15
N THR A 461 -44.33 -52.30 -29.29
CA THR A 461 -43.60 -53.55 -29.17
C THR A 461 -42.61 -53.77 -30.32
N GLY A 462 -41.43 -54.33 -29.98
CA GLY A 462 -40.76 -55.34 -30.81
C GLY A 462 -39.32 -55.03 -31.25
N GLY A 463 -38.43 -56.02 -31.08
CA GLY A 463 -37.24 -56.17 -31.93
C GLY A 463 -35.92 -56.44 -31.22
N ASN A 464 -35.50 -57.71 -31.22
CA ASN A 464 -34.21 -58.21 -30.77
C ASN A 464 -33.00 -57.54 -31.47
N GLY A 465 -31.90 -57.41 -30.72
CA GLY A 465 -30.56 -57.17 -31.26
C GLY A 465 -29.49 -57.61 -30.26
N GLU A 466 -28.95 -58.80 -30.45
CA GLU A 466 -27.73 -59.30 -29.78
C GLU A 466 -26.52 -58.41 -30.09
N GLY A 467 -25.66 -58.23 -29.09
CA GLY A 467 -24.39 -57.52 -29.23
C GLY A 467 -23.51 -57.70 -28.00
N THR A 468 -22.81 -58.84 -27.97
CA THR A 468 -21.75 -59.25 -27.04
C THR A 468 -20.67 -58.18 -26.83
N GLY A 469 -20.20 -58.00 -25.58
CA GLY A 469 -18.99 -57.23 -25.27
C GLY A 469 -18.61 -57.35 -23.80
N GLU A 470 -17.49 -58.01 -23.55
CA GLU A 470 -17.00 -58.50 -22.26
C GLU A 470 -16.67 -57.41 -21.23
N ASN A 471 -16.90 -57.77 -19.98
CA ASN A 471 -16.40 -57.12 -18.78
C ASN A 471 -15.03 -57.73 -18.44
N LYS A 472 -13.99 -56.93 -18.14
CA LYS A 472 -13.04 -57.16 -17.02
C LYS A 472 -11.86 -56.17 -16.94
N ILE A 473 -11.70 -55.60 -15.72
CA ILE A 473 -10.45 -55.33 -14.95
C ILE A 473 -9.57 -54.19 -15.50
N GLY A 474 -9.07 -53.22 -14.75
CA GLY A 474 -9.00 -52.96 -13.30
C GLY A 474 -7.81 -52.01 -13.06
N GLY A 475 -7.89 -51.17 -12.01
CA GLY A 475 -6.80 -50.53 -11.27
C GLY A 475 -5.63 -49.88 -12.02
N ASN A 476 -5.55 -48.54 -11.95
CA ASN A 476 -4.67 -47.86 -10.99
C ASN A 476 -5.14 -46.42 -10.76
#